data_AF-A0AAV9F4U0-F1
#
_entry.id   AF-A0AAV9F4U0-F1
#
_cell.length_a   1.000
_cell.length_b   1.000
_cell.length_c   1.000
_cell.angle_alpha   90.00
_cell.angle_beta   90.00
_cell.angle_gamma   90.00
#
_symmetry.space_group_name_H-M   'P 1'
#
loop_
_entity.id
_entity.type
_entity.pdbx_description
1 polymer ?
#
loop_
_entity_poly.entity_id
_entity_poly.type
_entity_poly.pdbx_seq_one_letter_code
_entity_poly.pdbx_strand_id
1 'polypeptide(L)'
;MVEEDVKILSPECFSVPNKRRESKFIGGGLRQLSFKVVQKIASKGRTTYNEVADEIVAEYGSLDGDGSSLGASDEKNIRRRVYDAINVLIATEMIAKDKKEIQWLGHPRTIIDDITELEVVGLHNLVLHNQKLQESGESISKGISLPFLLVQTDRDATVEVEISEDMKLIHFDFDG
;
A
#
# COMPACT_ATOMS: atom_id res chain seq x y z
N MET A 1 4.56 14.09 35.80
CA MET A 1 5.05 14.73 34.57
C MET A 1 6.21 13.89 34.05
N VAL A 2 5.90 12.99 33.14
CA VAL A 2 6.88 12.26 32.33
C VAL A 2 6.27 12.26 30.94
N GLU A 3 6.77 13.15 30.09
CA GLU A 3 6.51 13.14 28.66
C GLU A 3 7.38 12.03 28.06
N GLU A 4 6.77 10.95 27.58
CA GLU A 4 7.44 9.99 26.71
C GLU A 4 7.16 10.38 25.26
N ASP A 5 8.20 10.90 24.60
CA ASP A 5 8.24 11.18 23.18
C ASP A 5 8.00 9.90 22.36
N VAL A 6 6.86 9.83 21.68
CA VAL A 6 6.62 8.86 20.62
C VAL A 6 7.53 9.21 19.44
N LYS A 7 8.68 8.55 19.36
CA LYS A 7 9.58 8.64 18.19
C LYS A 7 8.89 8.03 16.97
N ILE A 8 8.31 8.89 16.15
CA ILE A 8 7.93 8.59 14.77
C ILE A 8 9.22 8.19 14.03
N LEU A 9 9.26 6.95 13.54
CA LEU A 9 10.38 6.44 12.75
C LEU A 9 10.55 7.29 11.49
N SER A 10 11.69 7.96 11.38
CA SER A 10 12.11 8.72 10.21
C SER A 10 12.14 7.83 8.94
N PRO A 11 11.84 8.37 7.76
CA PRO A 11 11.66 7.61 6.50
C PRO A 11 12.97 7.03 5.91
N GLU A 12 14.05 6.93 6.67
CA GLU A 12 15.38 6.61 6.15
C GLU A 12 15.70 5.09 6.05
N CYS A 13 14.76 4.20 6.36
CA CYS A 13 15.01 2.75 6.35
C CYS A 13 15.08 2.08 4.95
N PHE A 14 14.99 2.82 3.84
CA PHE A 14 15.16 2.27 2.48
C PHE A 14 16.48 2.70 1.83
N SER A 15 17.61 2.42 2.48
CA SER A 15 18.93 2.62 1.87
C SER A 15 19.70 1.29 1.80
N VAL A 16 19.46 0.52 0.73
CA VAL A 16 20.34 -0.58 0.34
C VAL A 16 21.60 0.01 -0.32
N PRO A 17 22.82 -0.36 0.11
CA PRO A 17 24.03 0.17 -0.51
C PRO A 17 24.23 -0.48 -1.89
N ASN A 18 23.86 0.24 -2.94
CA ASN A 18 24.05 -0.24 -4.31
C ASN A 18 25.44 0.16 -4.82
N LYS A 19 26.27 -0.84 -5.13
CA LYS A 19 27.61 -0.68 -5.72
C LYS A 19 27.43 -0.18 -7.17
N ARG A 20 27.34 1.15 -7.31
CA ARG A 20 27.02 1.85 -8.56
C ARG A 20 28.12 1.60 -9.61
N ARG A 21 27.76 0.90 -10.67
CA ARG A 21 28.28 1.22 -12.01
C ARG A 21 27.44 2.40 -12.50
N GLU A 22 28.07 3.54 -12.78
CA GLU A 22 27.42 4.70 -13.38
C GLU A 22 26.84 4.27 -14.73
N SER A 23 25.52 4.06 -14.73
CA SER A 23 24.77 3.88 -15.96
C SER A 23 24.39 5.29 -16.42
N LYS A 24 25.02 5.70 -17.52
CA LYS A 24 24.74 6.91 -18.29
C LYS A 24 23.38 6.77 -18.99
N PHE A 25 22.32 6.47 -18.23
CA PHE A 25 20.96 6.47 -18.72
C PHE A 25 20.36 7.84 -18.39
N ILE A 26 20.44 8.73 -19.38
CA ILE A 26 19.82 10.05 -19.34
C ILE A 26 18.30 9.80 -19.32
N GLY A 27 17.63 10.20 -18.25
CA GLY A 27 16.19 9.96 -18.04
C GLY A 27 15.81 9.00 -16.89
N GLY A 28 16.81 8.46 -16.19
CA GLY A 28 16.66 7.78 -14.92
C GLY A 28 16.12 6.35 -14.99
N GLY A 29 16.53 5.54 -14.02
CA GLY A 29 16.35 4.09 -14.03
C GLY A 29 14.87 3.63 -14.00
N LEU A 30 14.69 2.31 -14.04
CA LEU A 30 13.39 1.61 -14.08
C LEU A 30 12.30 2.25 -13.21
N ARG A 31 12.64 2.71 -11.99
CA ARG A 31 11.71 3.38 -11.07
C ARG A 31 11.05 4.62 -11.69
N GLN A 32 11.79 5.46 -12.41
CA GLN A 32 11.25 6.68 -13.01
C GLN A 32 10.34 6.37 -14.19
N LEU A 33 10.75 5.42 -15.04
CA LEU A 33 9.91 4.93 -16.13
C LEU A 33 8.61 4.31 -15.60
N SER A 34 8.70 3.44 -14.59
CA SER A 34 7.51 2.85 -13.94
C SER A 34 6.60 3.92 -13.34
N PHE A 35 7.17 4.94 -12.69
CA PHE A 35 6.38 6.05 -12.16
C PHE A 35 5.66 6.84 -13.26
N LYS A 36 6.35 7.15 -14.36
CA LYS A 36 5.75 7.82 -15.52
C LYS A 36 4.65 7.01 -16.18
N VAL A 37 4.83 5.69 -16.30
CA VAL A 37 3.78 4.76 -16.80
C VAL A 37 2.53 4.84 -15.93
N VAL A 38 2.68 4.76 -14.61
CA VAL A 38 1.56 4.88 -13.67
C VAL A 38 0.86 6.22 -13.82
N GLN A 39 1.62 7.32 -13.82
CA GLN A 39 1.08 8.68 -13.93
C GLN A 39 0.27 8.86 -15.22
N LYS A 40 0.77 8.33 -16.35
CA LYS A 40 0.11 8.47 -17.65
C LYS A 40 -1.18 7.64 -17.75
N ILE A 41 -1.17 6.40 -17.25
CA ILE A 41 -2.36 5.55 -17.26
C ILE A 41 -3.43 6.12 -16.30
N ALA A 42 -3.01 6.57 -15.11
CA ALA A 42 -3.92 7.15 -14.12
C ALA A 42 -4.59 8.44 -14.60
N SER A 43 -3.85 9.33 -15.29
CA SER A 43 -4.42 10.59 -15.77
C SER A 43 -5.42 10.41 -16.92
N LYS A 44 -5.20 9.40 -17.77
CA LYS A 44 -6.11 9.10 -18.91
C LYS A 44 -7.32 8.27 -18.50
N GLY A 45 -7.20 7.42 -17.49
CA GLY A 45 -8.24 6.48 -17.08
C GLY A 45 -8.42 5.27 -18.01
N ARG A 46 -8.42 5.48 -19.34
CA ARG A 46 -8.37 4.43 -20.37
C ARG A 46 -7.34 4.78 -21.45
N THR A 47 -6.52 3.83 -21.85
CA THR A 47 -5.43 4.03 -22.83
C THR A 47 -5.00 2.72 -23.45
N THR A 48 -3.91 2.72 -24.24
CA THR A 48 -3.31 1.51 -24.84
C THR A 48 -1.81 1.48 -24.62
N TYR A 49 -1.19 0.30 -24.76
CA TYR A 49 0.27 0.16 -24.64
C TYR A 49 1.04 1.12 -25.57
N ASN A 50 0.64 1.19 -26.85
CA ASN A 50 1.36 1.99 -27.84
C ASN A 50 1.28 3.48 -27.49
N GLU A 51 0.08 3.95 -27.16
CA GLU A 51 -0.15 5.34 -26.75
C GLU A 51 0.71 5.73 -25.53
N VAL A 52 0.74 4.90 -24.49
CA VAL A 52 1.58 5.13 -23.31
C VAL A 52 3.07 5.14 -23.68
N ALA A 53 3.52 4.18 -24.49
CA ALA A 53 4.92 4.08 -24.88
C ALA A 53 5.37 5.26 -25.75
N ASP A 54 4.57 5.63 -26.74
CA ASP A 54 4.86 6.71 -27.69
C ASP A 54 4.91 8.07 -26.98
N GLU A 55 3.98 8.31 -26.05
CA GLU A 55 3.97 9.54 -25.26
C GLU A 55 5.16 9.64 -24.30
N ILE A 56 5.56 8.52 -23.67
CA ILE A 56 6.75 8.51 -22.82
C ILE A 56 7.99 8.77 -23.68
N VAL A 57 8.15 8.11 -24.83
CA VAL A 57 9.27 8.36 -25.74
C VAL A 57 9.32 9.82 -26.17
N ALA A 58 8.18 10.43 -26.53
CA ALA A 58 8.12 11.83 -26.93
C ALA A 58 8.50 12.80 -25.79
N GLU A 59 8.03 12.55 -24.56
CA GLU A 59 8.37 13.37 -23.39
C GLU A 59 9.87 13.30 -23.06
N TYR A 60 10.49 12.13 -23.19
CA TYR A 60 11.91 11.97 -22.92
C TYR A 60 12.81 12.62 -23.98
N GLY A 61 12.36 12.71 -25.23
CA GLY A 61 13.10 13.41 -26.30
C GLY A 61 13.00 14.93 -26.23
N SER A 62 12.10 15.46 -25.42
CA SER A 62 11.86 16.91 -25.27
C SER A 62 12.62 17.54 -24.09
N LEU A 63 13.22 16.72 -23.22
CA LEU A 63 13.96 17.19 -22.04
C LEU A 63 15.42 17.57 -22.34
N ASP A 64 15.95 17.10 -23.47
CA ASP A 64 17.26 17.48 -23.97
C ASP A 64 17.09 18.76 -24.80
N GLY A 65 17.28 19.91 -24.16
CA GLY A 65 17.31 21.24 -24.80
C GLY A 65 18.43 21.44 -25.84
N ASP A 66 19.12 20.37 -26.21
CA ASP A 66 20.05 20.28 -27.33
C ASP A 66 19.50 19.20 -28.26
N GLY A 67 18.96 19.62 -29.41
CA GLY A 67 18.08 18.89 -30.35
C GLY A 67 18.66 17.60 -30.95
N SER A 68 19.12 16.70 -30.09
CA SER A 68 19.60 15.37 -30.36
C SER A 68 18.40 14.44 -30.26
N SER A 69 17.90 14.03 -31.43
CA SER A 69 16.83 13.05 -31.56
C SER A 69 17.19 11.81 -30.73
N LEU A 70 16.30 11.37 -29.83
CA LEU A 70 16.45 10.11 -29.11
C LEU A 70 16.91 9.02 -30.08
N GLY A 71 17.96 8.30 -29.71
CA GLY A 71 18.44 7.20 -30.53
C GLY A 71 17.34 6.14 -30.64
N ALA A 72 17.20 5.51 -31.81
CA ALA A 72 16.29 4.37 -32.01
C ALA A 72 16.55 3.21 -31.02
N SER A 73 17.69 3.21 -30.32
CA SER A 73 18.01 2.28 -29.22
C SER A 73 17.30 2.62 -27.92
N ASP A 74 17.14 3.91 -27.60
CA ASP A 74 16.50 4.37 -26.36
C ASP A 74 14.99 4.15 -26.42
N GLU A 75 14.39 4.39 -27.59
CA GLU A 75 12.98 4.04 -27.84
C GLU A 75 12.70 2.56 -27.58
N LYS A 76 13.52 1.67 -28.15
CA LYS A 76 13.37 0.21 -27.95
C LYS A 76 13.52 -0.17 -26.48
N ASN A 77 14.43 0.48 -25.76
CA ASN A 77 14.62 0.26 -24.33
C ASN A 77 13.38 0.69 -23.53
N ILE A 78 12.90 1.91 -23.75
CA ILE A 78 11.70 2.46 -23.10
C ILE A 78 10.51 1.54 -23.35
N ARG A 79 10.26 1.16 -24.62
CA ARG A 79 9.18 0.23 -24.98
C ARG A 79 9.25 -1.08 -24.20
N ARG A 80 10.43 -1.68 -24.05
CA ARG A 80 10.63 -2.90 -23.26
C ARG A 80 10.30 -2.68 -21.79
N ARG A 81 10.71 -1.55 -21.23
CA ARG A 81 10.51 -1.18 -19.81
C ARG A 81 9.05 -0.85 -19.49
N VAL A 82 8.33 -0.22 -20.43
CA VAL A 82 6.88 0.03 -20.30
C VAL A 82 6.12 -1.29 -20.15
N TYR A 83 6.49 -2.33 -20.90
CA TYR A 83 5.92 -3.67 -20.70
C TYR A 83 6.21 -4.26 -19.32
N ASP A 84 7.43 -4.12 -18.80
CA ASP A 84 7.76 -4.61 -17.45
C ASP A 84 6.86 -3.94 -16.41
N ALA A 85 6.68 -2.62 -16.49
CA ALA A 85 5.83 -1.87 -15.57
C ALA A 85 4.35 -2.28 -15.69
N ILE A 86 3.80 -2.37 -16.91
CA ILE A 86 2.40 -2.75 -17.13
C ILE A 86 2.12 -4.16 -16.59
N ASN A 87 3.01 -5.12 -16.81
CA ASN A 87 2.80 -6.49 -16.32
C ASN A 87 2.74 -6.56 -14.80
N VAL A 88 3.60 -5.79 -14.11
CA VAL A 88 3.54 -5.68 -12.65
C VAL A 88 2.24 -5.00 -12.22
N LEU A 89 1.83 -3.92 -12.88
CA LEU A 89 0.59 -3.20 -12.55
C LEU A 89 -0.67 -4.05 -12.76
N ILE A 90 -0.68 -4.93 -13.75
CA ILE A 90 -1.74 -5.93 -13.95
C ILE A 90 -1.72 -6.93 -12.79
N ALA A 91 -0.54 -7.44 -12.42
CA ALA A 91 -0.39 -8.40 -11.33
C ALA A 91 -0.76 -7.82 -9.96
N THR A 92 -0.61 -6.52 -9.76
CA THR A 92 -1.03 -5.80 -8.54
C THR A 92 -2.45 -5.23 -8.63
N GLU A 93 -3.21 -5.58 -9.66
CA GLU A 93 -4.61 -5.17 -9.85
C GLU A 93 -4.83 -3.64 -9.86
N MET A 94 -3.78 -2.88 -10.19
CA MET A 94 -3.87 -1.42 -10.32
C MET A 94 -4.46 -1.01 -11.66
N ILE A 95 -4.31 -1.88 -12.67
CA ILE A 95 -4.82 -1.70 -14.01
C ILE A 95 -5.46 -3.00 -14.51
N ALA A 96 -6.53 -2.86 -15.30
CA ALA A 96 -7.10 -3.95 -16.08
C ALA A 96 -6.66 -3.84 -17.54
N LYS A 97 -6.56 -4.98 -18.23
CA LYS A 97 -6.28 -5.01 -19.67
C LYS A 97 -7.32 -5.87 -20.38
N ASP A 98 -8.12 -5.25 -21.25
CA ASP A 98 -8.97 -5.97 -22.20
C ASP A 98 -8.41 -5.79 -23.62
N LYS A 99 -7.94 -6.89 -24.22
CA LYS A 99 -7.28 -6.91 -25.53
C LYS A 99 -6.15 -5.86 -25.62
N LYS A 100 -6.42 -4.71 -26.24
CA LYS A 100 -5.47 -3.61 -26.43
C LYS A 100 -5.74 -2.42 -25.49
N GLU A 101 -6.91 -2.38 -24.87
CA GLU A 101 -7.32 -1.34 -23.93
C GLU A 101 -6.77 -1.66 -22.54
N ILE A 102 -6.26 -0.62 -21.88
CA ILE A 102 -5.79 -0.62 -20.51
C ILE A 102 -6.66 0.38 -19.75
N GLN A 103 -7.24 -0.06 -18.64
CA GLN A 103 -8.06 0.76 -17.77
C GLN A 103 -7.40 0.91 -16.41
N TRP A 104 -7.36 2.14 -15.90
CA TRP A 104 -6.94 2.45 -14.54
C TRP A 104 -8.00 1.99 -13.55
N LEU A 105 -7.60 1.16 -12.58
CA LEU A 105 -8.49 0.70 -11.50
C LEU A 105 -8.26 1.50 -10.21
N GLY A 106 -7.02 1.94 -9.96
CA GLY A 106 -6.64 2.67 -8.76
C GLY A 106 -5.35 2.15 -8.14
N HIS A 107 -4.99 2.70 -6.97
CA HIS A 107 -3.96 2.06 -6.15
C HIS A 107 -4.56 0.82 -5.47
N PRO A 108 -3.77 -0.24 -5.25
CA PRO A 108 -4.25 -1.40 -4.50
C PRO A 108 -4.65 -0.88 -3.13
N ARG A 109 -5.84 -1.26 -2.64
CA ARG A 109 -6.20 -0.97 -1.25
C ARG A 109 -5.15 -1.61 -0.36
N THR A 110 -4.36 -0.79 0.30
CA THR A 110 -3.51 -1.25 1.38
C THR A 110 -4.37 -1.39 2.63
N ILE A 111 -3.90 -2.16 3.62
CA ILE A 111 -4.57 -2.27 4.93
C ILE A 111 -4.84 -0.88 5.55
N ILE A 112 -4.05 0.14 5.17
CA ILE A 112 -4.21 1.53 5.59
C ILE A 112 -5.42 2.21 4.91
N ASP A 113 -5.72 1.85 3.66
CA ASP A 113 -6.89 2.37 2.93
C ASP A 113 -8.21 1.70 3.37
N ASP A 114 -8.13 0.52 3.98
CA ASP A 114 -9.28 -0.15 4.60
C ASP A 114 -9.62 0.42 5.98
N ILE A 115 -8.74 1.26 6.57
CA ILE A 115 -9.06 2.01 7.79
C ILE A 115 -10.06 3.11 7.42
N THR A 116 -11.31 2.87 7.77
CA THR A 116 -12.38 3.82 7.53
C THR A 116 -12.29 5.03 8.47
N GLU A 117 -12.79 6.18 8.03
CA GLU A 117 -12.93 7.37 8.89
C GLU A 117 -13.72 7.06 10.16
N LEU A 118 -14.69 6.15 10.08
CA LEU A 118 -15.51 5.71 11.21
C LEU A 118 -14.69 4.93 12.25
N GLU A 119 -13.77 4.06 11.83
CA GLU A 119 -12.88 3.32 12.74
C GLU A 119 -11.92 4.27 13.47
N VAL A 120 -11.39 5.27 12.77
CA VAL A 120 -10.53 6.30 13.37
C VAL A 120 -11.28 7.11 14.41
N VAL A 121 -12.49 7.58 14.07
CA VAL A 121 -13.35 8.33 15.00
C VAL A 121 -13.74 7.47 16.20
N GLY A 122 -14.06 6.18 15.98
CA GLY A 122 -14.40 5.23 17.03
C GLY A 122 -13.26 5.03 18.03
N LEU A 123 -12.04 4.78 17.54
CA LEU A 123 -10.85 4.64 18.37
C LEU A 123 -10.54 5.92 19.14
N HIS A 124 -10.62 7.07 18.47
CA HIS A 124 -10.39 8.37 19.10
C HIS A 124 -11.39 8.63 20.24
N ASN A 125 -12.67 8.35 20.02
CA ASN A 125 -13.71 8.50 21.05
C ASN A 125 -13.49 7.55 22.24
N LEU A 126 -13.07 6.31 21.97
CA LEU A 126 -12.76 5.34 23.03
C LEU A 126 -11.59 5.82 23.90
N VAL A 127 -10.52 6.34 23.29
CA VAL A 127 -9.37 6.90 24.02
C VAL A 127 -9.80 8.10 24.86
N LEU A 128 -10.54 9.04 24.28
CA LEU A 128 -11.04 10.22 25.00
C LEU A 128 -11.94 9.85 26.18
N HIS A 129 -12.82 8.86 26.00
CA HIS A 129 -13.68 8.37 27.07
C HIS A 129 -12.86 7.74 28.21
N ASN A 130 -11.93 6.86 27.87
CA ASN A 130 -11.06 6.18 28.85
C ASN A 130 -10.17 7.17 29.61
N GLN A 131 -9.66 8.24 28.97
CA GLN A 131 -8.89 9.29 29.63
C GLN A 131 -9.72 10.04 30.69
N LYS A 132 -10.97 10.42 30.37
CA LYS A 132 -11.88 11.05 31.33
C LYS A 132 -12.16 10.18 32.54
N LEU A 133 -12.28 8.86 32.34
CA LEU A 133 -12.49 7.90 33.43
C LEU A 133 -11.25 7.71 34.31
N GLN A 134 -10.03 7.93 33.78
CA GLN A 134 -8.81 7.90 34.60
C GLN A 134 -8.75 9.10 35.57
N GLU A 135 -9.24 10.27 35.13
CA GLU A 135 -9.24 11.52 35.91
C GLU A 135 -10.23 11.49 37.08
N SER A 136 -11.31 10.69 36.99
CA SER A 136 -12.32 10.56 38.04
C SER A 136 -11.89 9.69 39.23
N GLY A 137 -10.67 9.13 39.23
CA GLY A 137 -10.12 8.37 40.36
C GLY A 137 -10.81 7.02 40.62
N GLU A 138 -11.63 6.54 39.68
CA GLU A 138 -12.16 5.18 39.73
C GLU A 138 -11.04 4.21 39.34
N SER A 139 -10.78 3.24 40.21
CA SER A 139 -9.89 2.12 39.92
C SER A 139 -10.40 1.38 38.68
N ILE A 140 -9.83 1.62 37.50
CA ILE A 140 -10.23 0.98 36.25
C ILE A 140 -9.82 -0.50 36.32
N SER A 141 -10.65 -1.29 37.00
CA SER A 141 -10.46 -2.72 37.08
C SER A 141 -10.81 -3.34 35.72
N LYS A 142 -9.77 -3.71 34.98
CA LYS A 142 -9.74 -4.65 33.83
C LYS A 142 -10.58 -4.28 32.60
N GLY A 143 -10.11 -3.28 31.84
CA GLY A 143 -10.48 -3.17 30.42
C GLY A 143 -9.78 -4.24 29.57
N ILE A 144 -10.36 -4.59 28.42
CA ILE A 144 -9.74 -5.46 27.41
C ILE A 144 -9.01 -4.55 26.40
N SER A 145 -7.71 -4.78 26.19
CA SER A 145 -6.93 -4.03 25.20
C SER A 145 -7.27 -4.49 23.79
N LEU A 146 -7.38 -3.54 22.86
CA LEU A 146 -7.41 -3.84 21.44
C LEU A 146 -6.04 -4.32 20.94
N PRO A 147 -5.97 -5.14 19.88
CA PRO A 147 -7.09 -5.78 19.18
C PRO A 147 -7.56 -7.06 19.90
N PHE A 148 -8.87 -7.28 19.94
CA PHE A 148 -9.45 -8.53 20.42
C PHE A 148 -10.55 -8.99 19.47
N LEU A 149 -10.88 -10.28 19.52
CA LEU A 149 -12.05 -10.85 18.87
C LEU A 149 -13.08 -11.20 19.95
N LEU A 150 -14.34 -10.81 19.73
CA LEU A 150 -15.45 -11.18 20.58
C LEU A 150 -16.26 -12.27 19.88
N VAL A 151 -16.39 -13.43 20.53
CA VAL A 151 -17.28 -14.51 20.10
C VAL A 151 -18.49 -14.50 21.04
N GLN A 152 -19.68 -14.34 20.48
CA GLN A 152 -20.94 -14.31 21.22
C GLN A 152 -21.83 -15.48 20.80
N THR A 153 -22.35 -16.21 21.76
CA THR A 153 -23.27 -17.36 21.55
C THR A 153 -24.60 -17.11 22.24
N ASP A 154 -25.58 -17.99 22.01
CA ASP A 154 -26.83 -17.98 22.76
C ASP A 154 -26.60 -18.18 24.25
N ARG A 155 -27.52 -17.64 25.08
CA ARG A 155 -27.41 -17.70 26.54
C ARG A 155 -27.37 -19.13 27.07
N ASP A 156 -28.03 -20.05 26.38
CA ASP A 156 -28.16 -21.45 26.78
C ASP A 156 -27.21 -22.37 25.99
N ALA A 157 -26.33 -21.81 25.13
CA ALA A 157 -25.35 -22.59 24.40
C ALA A 157 -24.27 -23.13 25.36
N THR A 158 -23.95 -24.41 25.21
CA THR A 158 -22.79 -25.01 25.89
C THR A 158 -21.57 -24.83 24.99
N VAL A 159 -20.47 -24.34 25.57
CA VAL A 159 -19.21 -24.15 24.83
C VAL A 159 -18.11 -24.90 25.54
N GLU A 160 -17.54 -25.90 24.86
CA GLU A 160 -16.36 -26.61 25.32
C GLU A 160 -15.12 -25.94 24.72
N VAL A 161 -14.11 -25.68 25.57
CA VAL A 161 -12.90 -24.97 25.15
C VAL A 161 -11.68 -25.78 25.54
N GLU A 162 -10.89 -26.16 24.55
CA GLU A 162 -9.57 -26.77 24.76
C GLU A 162 -8.48 -25.82 24.29
N ILE A 163 -7.49 -25.58 25.15
CA ILE A 163 -6.37 -24.66 24.88
C ILE A 163 -5.09 -25.48 24.93
N SER A 164 -4.25 -25.35 23.91
CA SER A 164 -2.93 -25.98 23.91
C SER A 164 -2.05 -25.45 25.05
N GLU A 165 -1.12 -26.27 25.52
CA GLU A 165 -0.19 -25.87 26.59
C GLU A 165 0.65 -24.63 26.22
N ASP A 166 0.94 -24.43 24.92
CA ASP A 166 1.67 -23.28 24.40
C ASP A 166 0.80 -22.06 24.09
N MET A 167 -0.51 -22.13 24.36
CA MET A 167 -1.52 -21.08 24.15
C MET A 167 -1.64 -20.59 22.70
N LYS A 168 -1.19 -21.38 21.72
CA LYS A 168 -1.27 -21.01 20.30
C LYS A 168 -2.49 -21.59 19.59
N LEU A 169 -3.02 -22.70 20.10
CA LEU A 169 -4.18 -23.36 19.53
C LEU A 169 -5.31 -23.33 20.56
N ILE A 170 -6.45 -22.83 20.12
CA ILE A 170 -7.68 -22.83 20.90
C ILE A 170 -8.74 -23.52 20.04
N HIS A 171 -9.32 -24.59 20.56
CA HIS A 171 -10.45 -25.28 19.96
C HIS A 171 -11.71 -24.90 20.73
N PHE A 172 -12.72 -24.44 20.01
CA PHE A 172 -14.04 -24.17 20.55
C PHE A 172 -15.00 -25.18 19.95
N ASP A 173 -15.66 -25.96 20.81
CA ASP A 173 -16.81 -26.75 20.45
C ASP A 173 -18.08 -26.04 20.91
N PHE A 174 -19.05 -25.91 20.01
CA PHE A 174 -20.32 -25.26 20.26
C PHE A 174 -21.42 -26.31 20.08
N ASP A 175 -21.42 -27.30 20.96
CA ASP A 175 -22.41 -28.37 20.92
C ASP A 175 -23.82 -27.80 21.20
N GLY A 176 -24.68 -27.93 20.19
CA GLY A 176 -26.12 -27.61 20.18
C GLY A 176 -26.89 -28.53 19.26
#